data_AF-A0A939FHA9-F1
#
_entry.id   AF-A0A939FHA9-F1
#
_cell.length_a   1.000
_cell.length_b   1.000
_cell.length_c   1.000
_cell.angle_alpha   90.00
_cell.angle_beta   90.00
_cell.angle_gamma   90.00
#
_symmetry.space_group_name_H-M   'P 1'
#
loop_
_entity.id
_entity.type
_entity.pdbx_description
1 polymer ?
#
loop_
_entity_poly.entity_id
_entity_poly.type
_entity_poly.pdbx_seq_one_letter_code
_entity_poly.pdbx_strand_id
1 'polypeptide(L)'
;WLHIEPLAALYGQVGQLVRDGGVFMNADHMRHEGTPRIDAAVRAGELHAMERARADGALDWREWWGVAAKDPALAGPTARRYEIYGEHADGEMPPLDWHVATLKGAGFGEARGVWASPGDSLVLALR
;
A
#
# COMPACT_ATOMS: atom_id res chain seq x y z
N TRP A 1 1.16 -4.48 -5.82
CA TRP A 1 -0.26 -4.87 -6.01
C TRP A 1 -0.94 -4.19 -7.20
N LEU A 2 -0.84 -2.87 -7.43
CA LEU A 2 -1.37 -2.21 -8.64
C LEU A 2 -0.26 -1.50 -9.44
N HIS A 3 -0.43 -1.45 -10.77
CA HIS A 3 0.35 -0.57 -11.65
C HIS A 3 -0.27 0.83 -11.69
N ILE A 4 0.50 1.82 -12.16
CA ILE A 4 0.10 3.23 -12.25
C ILE A 4 -1.25 3.42 -12.95
N GLU A 5 -1.48 2.75 -14.08
CA GLU A 5 -2.72 2.93 -14.86
C GLU A 5 -3.97 2.40 -14.11
N PRO A 6 -4.02 1.12 -13.66
CA PRO A 6 -5.13 0.65 -12.82
C PRO A 6 -5.34 1.48 -11.55
N LEU A 7 -4.27 1.96 -10.92
CA LEU A 7 -4.36 2.79 -9.73
C LEU A 7 -4.99 4.17 -10.02
N ALA A 8 -4.60 4.81 -11.13
CA ALA A 8 -5.21 6.05 -11.58
C ALA A 8 -6.70 5.87 -11.90
N ALA A 9 -7.06 4.76 -12.57
CA ALA A 9 -8.45 4.42 -12.84
C ALA A 9 -9.26 4.23 -11.55
N LEU A 10 -8.69 3.54 -10.55
CA LEU A 10 -9.30 3.37 -9.24
C LEU A 10 -9.55 4.74 -8.56
N TYR A 11 -8.57 5.65 -8.59
CA TYR A 11 -8.76 6.99 -8.02
C TYR A 11 -9.86 7.77 -8.71
N GLY A 12 -9.98 7.67 -10.04
CA GLY A 12 -11.10 8.25 -10.79
C GLY A 12 -12.46 7.70 -10.35
N GLN A 13 -12.56 6.39 -10.17
CA GLN A 13 -13.79 5.73 -9.72
C GLN A 13 -14.16 6.11 -8.28
N VAL A 14 -13.19 6.09 -7.36
CA VAL A 14 -13.39 6.52 -5.97
C VAL A 14 -13.81 7.99 -5.93
N GLY A 15 -13.18 8.84 -6.75
CA GLY A 15 -13.51 10.24 -6.91
C GLY A 15 -14.95 10.48 -7.34
N GLN A 16 -15.66 9.51 -7.95
CA GLN A 16 -17.09 9.61 -8.26
C GLN A 16 -18.00 9.18 -7.10
N LEU A 17 -17.51 8.33 -6.20
CA LEU A 17 -18.28 7.72 -5.10
C LEU A 17 -18.21 8.52 -3.80
N VAL A 18 -17.09 9.20 -3.54
CA VAL A 18 -16.93 10.03 -2.33
C VAL A 18 -17.93 11.20 -2.41
N ARG A 19 -18.68 11.52 -1.36
CA ARG A 19 -19.57 12.69 -1.39
C ARG A 19 -18.77 13.99 -1.28
N ASP A 20 -19.37 15.13 -1.65
CA ASP A 20 -18.78 16.45 -1.39
C ASP A 20 -18.48 16.64 0.11
N GLY A 21 -17.28 17.12 0.44
CA GLY A 21 -16.73 17.19 1.80
C GLY A 21 -16.28 15.84 2.38
N GLY A 22 -16.31 14.77 1.58
CA GLY A 22 -15.84 13.44 1.95
C GLY A 22 -14.33 13.27 1.78
N VAL A 23 -13.77 12.31 2.50
CA VAL A 23 -12.32 12.06 2.54
C VAL A 23 -12.00 10.66 2.02
N PHE A 24 -10.99 10.58 1.16
CA PHE A 24 -10.30 9.35 0.80
C PHE A 24 -8.85 9.41 1.30
N MET A 25 -8.33 8.28 1.77
CA MET A 25 -6.94 8.17 2.24
C MET A 25 -6.29 6.92 1.66
N ASN A 26 -5.06 7.06 1.17
CA ASN A 26 -4.25 5.95 0.69
C ASN A 26 -2.94 5.88 1.48
N ALA A 27 -2.75 4.80 2.25
CA ALA A 27 -1.50 4.44 2.89
C ALA A 27 -0.78 3.44 2.00
N ASP A 28 0.43 3.77 1.56
CA ASP A 28 1.18 2.92 0.65
C ASP A 28 2.69 3.09 0.83
N HIS A 29 3.44 2.16 0.27
CA HIS A 29 4.86 2.36 0.05
C HIS A 29 5.05 3.36 -1.09
N MET A 30 5.46 4.58 -0.74
CA MET A 30 5.67 5.66 -1.71
C MET A 30 7.16 5.98 -1.78
N ARG A 31 7.76 5.76 -2.95
CA ARG A 31 9.21 5.94 -3.11
C ARG A 31 9.60 7.41 -2.94
N HIS A 32 10.72 7.64 -2.26
CA HIS A 32 11.39 8.93 -2.24
C HIS A 32 12.41 8.96 -3.38
N GLU A 33 12.35 9.98 -4.24
CA GLU A 33 13.32 10.13 -5.33
C GLU A 33 14.52 10.96 -4.85
N GLY A 34 15.73 10.58 -5.31
CA GLY A 34 16.94 11.36 -5.03
C GLY A 34 17.65 11.06 -3.70
N THR A 35 17.26 10.01 -2.98
CA THR A 35 17.80 9.67 -1.65
C THR A 35 18.51 8.29 -1.56
N PRO A 36 19.29 7.83 -2.55
CA PRO A 36 19.72 6.42 -2.66
C PRO A 36 20.52 5.90 -1.45
N ARG A 37 21.28 6.76 -0.77
CA ARG A 37 22.04 6.37 0.45
C ARG A 37 21.13 6.20 1.67
N ILE A 38 20.08 7.01 1.76
CA ILE A 38 19.08 6.91 2.81
C ILE A 38 18.26 5.65 2.57
N ASP A 39 17.81 5.44 1.32
CA ASP A 39 17.01 4.27 0.92
C ASP A 39 17.75 2.96 1.25
N ALA A 40 19.06 2.90 0.97
CA ALA A 40 19.89 1.75 1.32
C ALA A 40 19.96 1.52 2.83
N ALA A 41 20.06 2.57 3.65
CA ALA A 41 20.11 2.47 5.10
C ALA A 41 18.76 2.03 5.70
N VAL A 42 17.65 2.58 5.18
CA VAL A 42 16.29 2.18 5.54
C VAL A 42 16.08 0.70 5.24
N ARG A 43 16.40 0.28 4.01
CA ARG A 43 16.28 -1.12 3.60
C ARG A 43 17.11 -2.07 4.46
N ALA A 44 18.33 -1.69 4.82
CA ALA A 44 19.17 -2.49 5.72
C ALA A 44 18.56 -2.60 7.12
N GLY A 45 17.97 -1.52 7.64
CA GLY A 45 17.27 -1.51 8.92
C GLY A 45 16.02 -2.39 8.92
N GLU A 46 15.20 -2.30 7.87
CA GLU A 46 14.02 -3.15 7.66
C GLU A 46 14.39 -4.63 7.62
N LEU A 47 15.38 -5.00 6.79
CA LEU A 47 15.87 -6.37 6.72
C LEU A 47 16.35 -6.87 8.08
N HIS A 48 17.11 -6.05 8.81
CA HIS A 48 17.59 -6.44 10.13
C HIS A 48 16.43 -6.59 11.15
N ALA A 49 15.39 -5.76 11.07
CA ALA A 49 14.20 -5.91 11.90
C ALA A 49 13.39 -7.17 11.55
N MET A 50 13.23 -7.48 10.26
CA MET A 50 12.59 -8.69 9.78
C MET A 50 13.31 -9.95 10.27
N GLU A 51 14.64 -10.00 10.16
CA GLU A 51 15.43 -11.13 10.63
C GLU A 51 15.30 -11.35 12.14
N ARG A 52 15.29 -10.27 12.94
CA ARG A 52 15.04 -10.38 14.39
C ARG A 52 13.63 -10.90 14.68
N ALA A 53 12.61 -10.33 14.03
CA ALA A 53 11.24 -10.78 14.21
C ALA A 53 11.09 -12.27 13.85
N ARG A 54 11.73 -12.72 12.77
CA ARG A 54 11.74 -14.13 12.37
C ARG A 54 12.46 -15.02 13.39
N ALA A 55 13.59 -14.57 13.94
CA ALA A 55 14.29 -15.28 15.02
C ALA A 55 13.42 -15.41 16.28
N ASP A 56 12.56 -14.41 16.54
CA ASP A 56 11.58 -14.41 17.65
C ASP A 56 10.29 -15.20 17.32
N GLY A 57 10.25 -15.88 16.17
CA GLY A 57 9.14 -16.76 15.76
C GLY A 57 8.04 -16.09 14.95
N ALA A 58 8.25 -14.87 14.45
CA ALA A 58 7.33 -14.27 13.48
C ALA A 58 7.28 -15.10 12.20
N LEU A 59 6.07 -15.34 11.72
CA LEU A 59 5.81 -16.05 10.47
C LEU A 59 6.20 -15.18 9.29
N ASP A 60 6.77 -15.80 8.26
CA ASP A 60 6.86 -15.13 6.95
C ASP A 60 5.48 -14.99 6.30
N TRP A 61 5.40 -14.24 5.20
CA TRP A 61 4.14 -13.96 4.52
C TRP A 61 3.39 -15.23 4.12
N ARG A 62 4.10 -16.25 3.64
CA ARG A 62 3.49 -17.51 3.17
C ARG A 62 3.02 -18.35 4.35
N GLU A 63 3.85 -18.45 5.39
CA GLU A 63 3.53 -19.14 6.63
C GLU A 63 2.30 -18.52 7.31
N TRP A 64 2.22 -17.20 7.36
CA TRP A 64 1.09 -16.47 7.92
C TRP A 64 -0.22 -16.80 7.19
N TRP A 65 -0.23 -16.78 5.85
CA TRP A 65 -1.41 -17.20 5.08
C TRP A 65 -1.75 -18.68 5.27
N GLY A 66 -0.75 -19.54 5.45
CA GLY A 66 -0.95 -20.95 5.78
C GLY A 66 -1.62 -21.15 7.14
N VAL A 67 -1.38 -20.26 8.11
CA VAL A 67 -2.08 -20.25 9.40
C VAL A 67 -3.49 -19.68 9.23
N ALA A 68 -3.65 -18.57 8.53
CA ALA A 68 -4.96 -17.96 8.28
C ALA A 68 -5.92 -18.93 7.54
N ALA A 69 -5.41 -19.73 6.61
CA ALA A 69 -6.20 -20.73 5.89
C ALA A 69 -6.75 -21.87 6.79
N LYS A 70 -6.17 -22.08 7.98
CA LYS A 70 -6.61 -23.12 8.93
C LYS A 70 -7.63 -22.60 9.94
N ASP A 71 -7.76 -21.29 10.09
CA ASP A 71 -8.76 -20.71 10.97
C ASP A 71 -10.16 -20.82 10.33
N PRO A 72 -11.16 -21.39 11.02
CA PRO A 72 -12.49 -21.58 10.44
C PRO A 72 -13.17 -20.30 9.93
N ALA A 73 -12.92 -19.16 10.57
CA ALA A 73 -13.50 -17.88 10.15
C ALA A 73 -12.76 -17.30 8.93
N LEU A 74 -11.48 -17.63 8.73
CA LEU A 74 -10.65 -17.05 7.68
C LEU A 74 -10.40 -17.99 6.49
N ALA A 75 -10.67 -19.29 6.63
CA ALA A 75 -10.41 -20.29 5.60
C ALA A 75 -11.08 -19.96 4.25
N GLY A 76 -12.38 -19.64 4.28
CA GLY A 76 -13.14 -19.26 3.08
C GLY A 76 -12.62 -17.99 2.40
N PRO A 77 -12.50 -16.86 3.13
CA PRO A 77 -11.92 -15.63 2.59
C PRO A 77 -10.49 -15.81 2.06
N THR A 78 -9.66 -16.60 2.74
CA THR A 78 -8.28 -16.89 2.31
C THR A 78 -8.26 -17.65 0.99
N ALA A 79 -9.08 -18.70 0.84
CA ALA A 79 -9.19 -19.43 -0.42
C ALA A 79 -9.64 -18.51 -1.57
N ARG A 80 -10.67 -17.68 -1.33
CA ARG A 80 -11.18 -16.75 -2.34
C ARG A 80 -10.15 -15.69 -2.75
N ARG A 81 -9.34 -15.20 -1.80
CA ARG A 81 -8.23 -14.28 -2.10
C ARG A 81 -7.26 -14.89 -3.11
N TYR A 82 -6.85 -16.13 -2.93
CA TYR A 82 -5.91 -16.80 -3.85
C TYR A 82 -6.49 -17.01 -5.24
N GLU A 83 -7.80 -17.25 -5.36
CA GLU A 83 -8.48 -17.31 -6.66
C GLU A 83 -8.44 -15.97 -7.41
N ILE A 84 -8.56 -14.86 -6.68
CA ILE A 84 -8.62 -13.51 -7.28
C ILE A 84 -7.22 -12.98 -7.58
N TYR A 85 -6.28 -13.12 -6.65
CA TYR A 85 -4.99 -12.43 -6.69
C TYR A 85 -3.80 -13.35 -6.96
N GLY A 86 -3.98 -14.67 -6.90
CA GLY A 86 -2.89 -15.63 -7.05
C GLY A 86 -1.83 -15.53 -5.95
N GLU A 87 -0.61 -15.94 -6.29
CA GLU A 87 0.59 -15.68 -5.47
C GLU A 87 1.03 -14.21 -5.65
N HIS A 88 1.78 -13.69 -4.68
CA HIS A 88 2.16 -12.27 -4.54
C HIS A 88 2.39 -11.53 -5.87
N ALA A 89 1.69 -10.42 -6.08
CA ALA A 89 1.83 -9.58 -7.27
C ALA A 89 2.64 -8.32 -6.95
N ASP A 90 3.82 -8.23 -7.55
CA ASP A 90 4.62 -7.00 -7.56
C ASP A 90 3.82 -5.91 -8.27
N GLY A 91 3.74 -4.73 -7.66
CA GLY A 91 3.13 -3.55 -8.29
C GLY A 91 4.15 -2.43 -8.42
N GLU A 92 3.68 -1.30 -8.93
CA GLU A 92 4.48 -0.08 -8.95
C GLU A 92 4.30 0.68 -7.63
N MET A 93 5.31 1.45 -7.26
CA MET A 93 5.34 2.26 -6.04
C MET A 93 5.58 3.72 -6.44
N PRO A 94 4.55 4.43 -6.93
CA PRO A 94 4.70 5.82 -7.35
C PRO A 94 5.10 6.72 -6.17
N PRO A 95 5.79 7.84 -6.41
CA PRO A 95 6.12 8.80 -5.37
C PRO A 95 4.86 9.53 -4.88
N LEU A 96 4.89 10.10 -3.66
CA LEU A 96 3.77 10.84 -3.05
C LEU A 96 3.19 11.92 -3.98
N ASP A 97 4.05 12.68 -4.66
CA ASP A 97 3.62 13.76 -5.55
C ASP A 97 2.79 13.24 -6.73
N TRP A 98 3.09 12.03 -7.21
CA TRP A 98 2.27 11.38 -8.23
C TRP A 98 0.86 11.07 -7.70
N HIS A 99 0.75 10.56 -6.46
CA HIS A 99 -0.56 10.30 -5.85
C HIS A 99 -1.36 11.58 -5.67
N VAL A 100 -0.72 12.65 -5.17
CA VAL A 100 -1.36 13.96 -4.99
C VAL A 100 -1.87 14.53 -6.32
N ALA A 101 -1.04 14.49 -7.37
CA ALA A 101 -1.43 14.98 -8.70
C ALA A 101 -2.58 14.15 -9.29
N THR A 102 -2.49 12.82 -9.18
CA THR A 102 -3.50 11.90 -9.72
C THR A 102 -4.84 12.05 -9.01
N LEU A 103 -4.84 12.19 -7.67
CA LEU A 103 -6.07 12.41 -6.90
C LEU A 103 -6.73 13.75 -7.25
N LYS A 104 -5.96 14.83 -7.40
CA LYS A 104 -6.50 16.11 -7.88
C LYS A 104 -7.10 16.00 -9.29
N GLY A 105 -6.40 15.31 -10.20
CA GLY A 105 -6.91 15.01 -11.54
C GLY A 105 -8.17 14.14 -11.55
N ALA A 106 -8.38 13.34 -10.50
CA ALA A 106 -9.55 12.49 -10.31
C ALA A 106 -10.78 13.20 -9.73
N GLY A 107 -10.72 14.53 -9.52
CA GLY A 107 -11.85 15.34 -9.07
C GLY A 107 -11.88 15.64 -7.57
N PHE A 108 -10.81 15.32 -6.82
CA PHE A 108 -10.65 15.81 -5.46
C PHE A 108 -10.16 17.26 -5.46
N GLY A 109 -10.82 18.14 -4.71
CA GLY A 109 -10.43 19.56 -4.62
C GLY A 109 -9.08 19.78 -3.94
N GLU A 110 -8.78 18.96 -2.92
CA GLU A 110 -7.51 19.03 -2.20
C GLU A 110 -6.90 17.64 -2.03
N ALA A 111 -5.57 17.56 -2.13
CA ALA A 111 -4.83 16.36 -1.77
C ALA A 111 -3.45 16.72 -1.24
N ARG A 112 -2.99 16.03 -0.19
CA ARG A 112 -1.64 16.18 0.39
C ARG A 112 -1.21 14.97 1.21
N GLY A 113 0.09 14.78 1.36
CA GLY A 113 0.63 13.89 2.40
C GLY A 113 0.27 14.40 3.80
N VAL A 114 -0.17 13.50 4.67
CA VAL A 114 -0.53 13.81 6.07
C VAL A 114 0.28 13.02 7.08
N TRP A 115 0.99 11.98 6.65
CA TRP A 115 1.92 11.21 7.46
C TRP A 115 2.96 10.52 6.56
N ALA A 116 4.17 10.30 7.09
CA ALA A 116 5.22 9.55 6.43
C ALA A 116 6.07 8.75 7.43
N SER A 117 6.50 7.57 7.02
CA SER A 117 7.64 6.82 7.55
C SER A 117 8.80 6.90 6.55
N PRO A 118 9.98 6.33 6.86
CA PRO A 118 11.05 6.24 5.87
C PRO A 118 10.68 5.49 4.57
N GLY A 119 9.75 4.53 4.62
CA GLY A 119 9.34 3.70 3.46
C GLY A 119 7.88 3.88 3.02
N ASP A 120 7.05 4.52 3.85
CA ASP A 120 5.60 4.62 3.66
C ASP A 120 5.14 6.07 3.71
N SER A 121 4.01 6.35 3.06
CA SER A 121 3.34 7.62 3.21
C SER A 121 1.83 7.46 3.15
N LEU A 122 1.13 8.42 3.73
CA LEU A 122 -0.32 8.52 3.73
C LEU A 122 -0.73 9.81 3.03
N VAL A 123 -1.39 9.67 1.89
CA VAL A 123 -2.04 10.79 1.20
C VAL A 123 -3.50 10.88 1.62
N LEU A 124 -3.96 12.09 1.91
CA LEU A 124 -5.36 12.42 2.14
C LEU A 124 -5.86 13.23 0.95
N ALA A 125 -7.03 12.88 0.42
CA ALA A 125 -7.75 13.66 -0.58
C ALA A 125 -9.15 14.01 -0.08
N LEU A 126 -9.51 15.29 -0.19
CA LEU A 126 -10.82 15.85 0.16
C LEU A 126 -11.56 16.18 -1.14
N ARG A 127 -12.79 15.67 -1.28
CA ARG A 127 -13.63 15.96 -2.44
C ARG A 127 -14.43 17.24 -2.23
#